data_AF-A0A821UJI1-F1
#
_entry.id   AF-A0A821UJI1-F1
#
_cell.length_a   1.000
_cell.length_b   1.000
_cell.length_c   1.000
_cell.angle_alpha   90.00
_cell.angle_beta   90.00
_cell.angle_gamma   90.00
#
_symmetry.space_group_name_H-M   'P 1'
#
loop_
_entity.id
_entity.type
_entity.pdbx_description
1 polymer ?
#
loop_
_entity_poly.entity_id
_entity_poly.type
_entity_poly.pdbx_seq_one_letter_code
_entity_poly.pdbx_strand_id
1 'polypeptide(L)'
;MFLLCECGYESIECECSFYVHPHFTFTPFLAQQLYVDRDGSAFVADSANSRVMKWSLNASVGEIVAGGTGVGINSNNIGSPTSVFVDRLGSIYVVDTYNERIVRWLKGAQAGTIIAGGPGLGSSAKLLEHPKDLAFDREGNL
;
A
#
# COMPACT_ATOMS: atom_id res chain seq x y z
N MET A 1 -7.60 -7.01 19.31
CA MET A 1 -6.74 -6.33 20.30
C MET A 1 -6.92 -7.07 21.61
N PHE A 2 -5.91 -7.81 22.07
CA PHE A 2 -5.97 -8.48 23.36
C PHE A 2 -4.70 -8.14 24.14
N LEU A 3 -4.89 -7.68 25.38
CA LEU A 3 -3.83 -7.50 26.37
C LEU A 3 -3.63 -8.86 27.04
N LEU A 4 -2.39 -9.36 27.07
CA LEU A 4 -2.01 -10.40 28.03
C LEU A 4 -1.01 -9.78 29.00
N CYS A 5 -1.42 -9.68 30.26
CA CYS A 5 -0.57 -9.31 31.38
C CYS A 5 -0.22 -10.62 32.08
N GLU A 6 1.04 -11.03 32.09
CA GLU A 6 1.48 -12.09 32.99
C GLU A 6 2.09 -11.44 34.23
N CYS A 7 1.42 -11.63 35.38
CA CYS A 7 1.95 -11.24 36.67
C CYS A 7 2.73 -12.43 37.25
N GLY A 8 4.03 -12.26 37.49
CA GLY A 8 4.81 -13.20 38.29
C GLY A 8 4.33 -13.20 39.75
N TYR A 9 4.27 -14.36 40.38
CA TYR A 9 3.70 -14.54 41.73
C TYR A 9 4.52 -13.94 42.88
N GLU A 10 5.62 -13.22 42.60
CA GLU A 10 6.56 -12.72 43.62
C GLU A 10 7.01 -11.25 43.43
N SER A 11 6.40 -10.46 42.53
CA SER A 11 6.75 -9.03 42.35
C SER A 11 5.54 -8.15 42.02
N ILE A 12 5.46 -6.95 42.63
CA ILE A 12 4.37 -5.96 42.46
C ILE A 12 4.51 -5.14 41.16
N GLU A 13 5.59 -5.33 40.39
CA GLU A 13 5.80 -4.65 39.13
C GLU A 13 5.33 -5.52 37.96
N CYS A 14 4.25 -5.09 37.30
CA CYS A 14 3.78 -5.67 36.04
C CYS A 14 4.57 -5.06 34.89
N GLU A 15 5.51 -5.78 34.29
CA GLU A 15 6.13 -5.32 33.05
C GLU A 15 5.20 -5.60 31.85
N CYS A 16 4.54 -4.54 31.37
CA CYS A 16 3.83 -4.57 30.10
C CYS A 16 4.82 -4.44 28.95
N SER A 17 5.34 -5.56 28.46
CA SER A 17 6.11 -5.56 27.20
C SER A 17 5.15 -5.43 26.02
N PHE A 18 5.26 -4.35 25.25
CA PHE A 18 4.59 -4.21 23.95
C PHE A 18 5.12 -5.29 23.00
N TYR A 19 4.38 -6.39 22.87
CA TYR A 19 4.67 -7.37 21.83
C TYR A 19 4.10 -6.86 20.49
N VAL A 20 4.84 -5.95 19.85
CA VAL A 20 4.68 -5.75 18.40
C VAL A 20 5.22 -7.02 17.78
N HIS A 21 4.33 -7.92 17.35
CA HIS A 21 4.71 -9.17 16.69
C HIS A 21 5.74 -8.85 15.60
N PRO A 22 7.03 -9.19 15.78
CA PRO A 22 7.90 -9.31 14.63
C PRO A 22 7.40 -10.56 13.90
N HIS A 23 7.65 -10.67 12.60
CA HIS A 23 7.14 -11.75 11.75
C HIS A 23 5.72 -11.52 11.23
N PHE A 24 5.55 -10.43 10.48
CA PHE A 24 4.76 -10.51 9.25
C PHE A 24 5.48 -11.48 8.30
N THR A 25 5.28 -12.78 8.48
CA THR A 25 5.66 -13.75 7.45
C THR A 25 4.63 -13.65 6.35
N PHE A 26 4.98 -12.87 5.33
CA PHE A 26 4.32 -12.82 4.04
C PHE A 26 4.06 -14.23 3.52
N THR A 27 2.80 -14.57 3.30
CA THR A 27 2.46 -15.70 2.43
C THR A 27 2.70 -15.25 0.97
N PRO A 28 3.50 -15.98 0.18
CA PRO A 28 3.72 -15.62 -1.21
C PRO A 28 2.44 -15.90 -2.02
N PHE A 29 2.16 -15.05 -3.00
CA PHE A 29 1.15 -15.20 -4.08
C PHE A 29 -0.25 -14.59 -3.93
N LEU A 30 -0.48 -13.60 -3.07
CA LEU A 30 -1.68 -12.76 -3.19
C LEU A 30 -1.25 -11.30 -3.31
N ALA A 31 -1.59 -10.66 -4.43
CA ALA A 31 -1.40 -9.22 -4.61
C ALA A 31 -1.94 -8.49 -3.38
N GLN A 32 -1.14 -7.61 -2.78
CA GLN A 32 -1.56 -6.87 -1.58
C GLN A 32 -2.55 -5.78 -1.97
N GLN A 33 -3.79 -6.20 -2.22
CA GLN A 33 -4.91 -5.31 -2.45
C GLN A 33 -5.23 -4.45 -1.22
N LEU A 34 -4.65 -4.73 -0.06
CA LEU A 34 -4.88 -4.05 1.21
C LEU A 34 -3.55 -3.70 1.88
N TYR A 35 -3.41 -2.46 2.33
CA TYR A 35 -2.34 -2.00 3.20
C TYR A 35 -2.94 -1.31 4.43
N VAL A 36 -2.34 -1.50 5.61
CA VAL A 36 -2.73 -0.82 6.84
C VAL A 36 -1.55 0.00 7.33
N ASP A 37 -1.75 1.31 7.49
CA ASP A 37 -0.71 2.20 7.99
C ASP A 37 -0.60 2.15 9.53
N ARG A 38 0.36 2.90 10.07
CA ARG A 38 0.63 2.96 11.53
C ARG A 38 -0.45 3.65 12.33
N ASP A 39 -1.25 4.49 11.68
CA ASP A 39 -2.37 5.19 12.28
C ASP A 39 -3.63 4.32 12.26
N GLY A 40 -3.54 3.11 11.70
CA GLY A 40 -4.65 2.16 11.57
C GLY A 40 -5.58 2.46 10.39
N SER A 41 -5.17 3.32 9.46
CA SER A 41 -5.92 3.55 8.23
C SER A 41 -5.71 2.41 7.25
N ALA A 42 -6.79 1.94 6.64
CA ALA A 42 -6.78 0.89 5.63
C ALA A 42 -6.82 1.50 4.22
N PHE A 43 -5.94 1.04 3.34
CA PHE A 43 -5.85 1.42 1.94
C PHE A 43 -6.16 0.21 1.08
N VAL A 44 -7.11 0.34 0.15
CA VAL A 44 -7.56 -0.75 -0.72
C VAL A 44 -7.37 -0.39 -2.18
N ALA A 45 -6.69 -1.27 -2.92
CA ALA A 45 -6.64 -1.24 -4.37
C ALA A 45 -7.97 -1.79 -4.93
N ASP A 46 -8.89 -0.88 -5.24
CA ASP A 46 -10.21 -1.19 -5.81
C ASP A 46 -10.07 -1.34 -7.33
N SER A 47 -9.47 -2.47 -7.73
CA SER A 47 -9.00 -2.75 -9.09
C SER A 47 -10.07 -2.56 -10.17
N ALA A 48 -11.29 -3.07 -9.94
CA ALA A 48 -12.40 -2.99 -10.88
C ALA A 48 -12.91 -1.56 -11.09
N ASN A 49 -12.69 -0.68 -10.11
CA ASN A 49 -13.06 0.73 -10.17
C ASN A 49 -11.87 1.65 -10.43
N SER A 50 -10.70 1.10 -10.78
CA SER A 50 -9.53 1.89 -11.21
C SER A 50 -9.12 2.97 -10.20
N ARG A 51 -9.15 2.65 -8.90
CA ARG A 51 -8.88 3.60 -7.82
C ARG A 51 -8.26 2.94 -6.58
N VAL A 52 -7.66 3.77 -5.74
CA VAL A 52 -7.27 3.41 -4.38
C VAL A 52 -8.15 4.15 -3.40
N MET A 53 -8.75 3.39 -2.50
CA MET A 53 -9.62 3.90 -1.44
C MET A 53 -8.89 3.87 -0.10
N LYS A 54 -9.18 4.83 0.78
CA LYS A 54 -8.66 4.87 2.15
C LYS A 54 -9.81 4.99 3.15
N TRP A 55 -9.74 4.21 4.22
CA TRP A 55 -10.58 4.36 5.40
C TRP A 55 -9.70 4.71 6.59
N SER A 56 -9.98 5.84 7.25
CA SER A 56 -9.33 6.15 8.53
C SER A 56 -9.81 5.17 9.61
N LEU A 57 -9.06 5.04 10.71
CA LEU A 57 -9.45 4.17 11.81
C LEU A 57 -10.89 4.47 12.27
N ASN A 58 -11.74 3.43 12.31
CA ASN A 58 -13.16 3.49 12.64
C ASN A 58 -14.06 4.28 11.66
N ALA A 59 -13.56 4.69 10.49
CA ALA A 59 -14.39 5.32 9.47
C ALA A 59 -15.31 4.29 8.79
N SER A 60 -16.58 4.64 8.61
CA SER A 60 -17.54 3.84 7.84
C SER A 60 -17.57 4.21 6.35
N VAL A 61 -16.96 5.33 5.98
CA VAL A 61 -16.89 5.84 4.60
C VAL A 61 -15.44 6.04 4.20
N GLY A 62 -15.10 5.61 2.99
CA GLY A 62 -13.77 5.73 2.42
C GLY A 62 -13.64 6.95 1.52
N GLU A 63 -12.41 7.44 1.37
CA GLU A 63 -12.03 8.51 0.46
C GLU A 63 -11.18 7.96 -0.69
N ILE A 64 -11.31 8.53 -1.89
CA ILE A 64 -10.43 8.23 -3.02
C ILE A 64 -9.12 8.97 -2.80
N VAL A 65 -8.02 8.23 -2.74
CA VAL A 65 -6.68 8.81 -2.50
C VAL A 65 -5.73 8.69 -3.69
N ALA A 66 -6.08 7.86 -4.68
CA ALA A 66 -5.41 7.81 -5.97
C ALA A 66 -6.38 7.27 -7.04
N GLY A 67 -6.26 7.75 -8.28
CA GLY A 67 -7.12 7.32 -9.39
C GLY A 67 -8.56 7.84 -9.29
N GLY A 68 -9.51 7.05 -9.79
CA GLY A 68 -10.94 7.39 -9.72
C GLY A 68 -11.43 8.43 -10.74
N THR A 69 -10.56 8.90 -11.64
CA THR A 69 -10.91 9.84 -12.72
C THR A 69 -11.18 9.13 -14.07
N GLY A 70 -11.47 7.83 -14.05
CA GLY A 70 -11.69 6.99 -15.23
C GLY A 70 -10.46 6.16 -15.63
N VAL A 71 -10.59 5.42 -16.74
CA VAL A 71 -9.52 4.59 -17.31
C VAL A 71 -8.68 5.45 -18.27
N GLY A 72 -7.35 5.38 -18.15
CA GLY A 72 -6.43 6.12 -19.00
C GLY A 72 -4.99 6.01 -18.57
N ILE A 73 -4.08 6.54 -19.39
CA ILE A 73 -2.62 6.56 -19.13
C ILE A 73 -2.15 7.88 -18.50
N ASN A 74 -3.04 8.86 -18.33
CA ASN A 74 -2.69 10.14 -17.73
C ASN A 74 -2.22 9.96 -16.29
N SER A 75 -1.54 10.97 -15.77
CA SER A 75 -0.95 10.94 -14.42
C SER A 75 -1.99 10.84 -13.30
N ASN A 76 -3.23 11.24 -13.53
CA ASN A 76 -4.32 11.10 -12.56
C ASN A 76 -5.10 9.77 -12.67
N ASN A 77 -4.90 8.99 -13.72
CA ASN A 77 -5.61 7.73 -13.93
C ASN A 77 -4.78 6.51 -13.50
N ILE A 78 -5.47 5.43 -13.14
CA ILE A 78 -4.88 4.11 -12.84
C ILE A 78 -5.74 3.08 -13.57
N GLY A 79 -5.14 2.11 -14.25
CA GLY A 79 -5.89 1.15 -15.07
C GLY A 79 -6.41 -0.02 -14.26
N SER A 80 -5.52 -0.73 -13.57
CA SER A 80 -5.90 -1.87 -12.72
C SER A 80 -4.94 -1.96 -11.54
N PRO A 81 -5.20 -1.22 -10.45
CA PRO A 81 -4.34 -1.27 -9.28
C PRO A 81 -4.40 -2.66 -8.64
N THR A 82 -3.27 -3.34 -8.52
CA THR A 82 -3.20 -4.68 -7.92
C THR A 82 -2.57 -4.69 -6.54
N SER A 83 -1.67 -3.74 -6.27
CA SER A 83 -0.99 -3.60 -4.98
C SER A 83 -0.85 -2.14 -4.60
N VAL A 84 -0.87 -1.89 -3.29
CA VAL A 84 -0.73 -0.57 -2.68
C VAL A 84 0.23 -0.63 -1.50
N PHE A 85 1.08 0.39 -1.38
CA PHE A 85 1.91 0.64 -0.20
C PHE A 85 1.86 2.11 0.15
N VAL A 86 2.00 2.43 1.43
CA VAL A 86 2.05 3.81 1.91
C VAL A 86 3.32 4.02 2.72
N ASP A 87 4.13 5.01 2.36
CA ASP A 87 5.33 5.35 3.12
C ASP A 87 5.00 6.18 4.37
N ARG A 88 6.02 6.42 5.21
CA ARG A 88 5.86 7.19 6.46
C ARG A 88 5.47 8.66 6.25
N LEU A 89 5.64 9.19 5.04
CA LEU A 89 5.22 10.55 4.68
C LEU A 89 3.79 10.58 4.12
N GLY A 90 3.15 9.42 3.99
CA GLY A 90 1.82 9.27 3.40
C GLY A 90 1.82 9.29 1.87
N SER A 91 2.97 9.08 1.23
CA SER A 91 2.99 8.86 -0.22
C SER A 91 2.47 7.46 -0.52
N ILE A 92 1.62 7.35 -1.53
CA ILE A 92 0.94 6.12 -1.93
C ILE A 92 1.62 5.60 -3.19
N TYR A 93 2.06 4.35 -3.14
CA TYR A 93 2.67 3.65 -4.27
C TYR A 93 1.67 2.62 -4.76
N VAL A 94 1.41 2.62 -6.07
CA VAL A 94 0.40 1.77 -6.68
C VAL A 94 1.02 1.02 -7.83
N VAL A 95 0.82 -0.29 -7.85
CA VAL A 95 1.10 -1.13 -9.02
C VAL A 95 -0.07 -1.01 -9.97
N ASP A 96 0.12 -0.27 -11.06
CA ASP A 96 -0.88 -0.09 -12.12
C ASP A 96 -0.64 -1.13 -13.22
N THR A 97 -1.14 -2.35 -12.99
CA THR A 97 -0.84 -3.51 -13.82
C THR A 97 -1.28 -3.34 -15.27
N TYR A 98 -2.46 -2.74 -15.50
CA TYR A 98 -2.96 -2.58 -16.88
C TYR A 98 -2.12 -1.59 -17.70
N ASN A 99 -1.53 -0.59 -17.04
CA ASN A 99 -0.69 0.40 -17.69
C ASN A 99 0.81 0.10 -17.54
N GLU A 100 1.17 -1.08 -17.04
CA GLU A 100 2.54 -1.59 -16.98
C GLU A 100 3.52 -0.67 -16.25
N ARG A 101 3.07 -0.13 -15.10
CA ARG A 101 3.82 0.89 -14.37
C ARG A 101 3.61 0.84 -12.86
N ILE A 102 4.56 1.39 -12.13
CA ILE A 102 4.43 1.74 -10.71
C ILE A 102 4.35 3.25 -10.60
N VAL A 103 3.32 3.73 -9.91
CA VAL A 103 3.03 5.16 -9.82
C VAL A 103 2.98 5.57 -8.35
N ARG A 104 3.60 6.71 -8.03
CA ARG A 104 3.63 7.31 -6.71
C ARG A 104 2.74 8.55 -6.67
N TRP A 105 1.79 8.59 -5.74
CA TRP A 105 1.05 9.79 -5.37
C TRP A 105 1.61 10.37 -4.08
N LEU A 106 1.92 11.66 -4.07
CA LEU A 106 2.16 12.36 -2.81
C LEU A 106 0.83 12.55 -2.08
N LYS A 107 0.87 12.65 -0.75
CA LYS A 107 -0.31 12.87 0.08
C LYS A 107 -1.09 14.11 -0.40
N GLY A 108 -2.35 13.91 -0.80
CA GLY A 108 -3.23 14.97 -1.31
C GLY A 108 -2.98 15.40 -2.77
N ALA A 109 -2.06 14.74 -3.49
CA ALA A 109 -1.83 15.02 -4.89
C ALA A 109 -3.00 14.54 -5.76
N GLN A 110 -3.35 15.34 -6.77
CA GLN A 110 -4.38 14.97 -7.75
C GLN A 110 -3.85 14.05 -8.86
N ALA A 111 -2.53 13.93 -8.97
CA ALA A 111 -1.86 13.17 -10.01
C ALA A 111 -0.62 12.47 -9.45
N GLY A 112 -0.33 11.30 -10.00
CA GLY A 112 0.79 10.45 -9.67
C GLY A 112 1.98 10.67 -10.59
N THR A 113 3.15 10.31 -10.11
CA THR A 113 4.40 10.30 -10.86
C THR A 113 4.79 8.86 -11.13
N ILE A 114 5.08 8.52 -12.39
CA ILE A 114 5.60 7.20 -12.74
C ILE A 114 7.02 7.09 -12.18
N ILE A 115 7.27 6.05 -11.39
CA ILE A 115 8.59 5.81 -10.78
C ILE A 115 9.29 4.58 -11.37
N ALA A 116 8.55 3.65 -11.98
CA ALA A 116 9.07 2.50 -12.70
C ALA A 116 8.06 2.05 -13.77
N GLY A 117 8.57 1.46 -14.86
CA GLY A 117 7.74 1.05 -15.99
C GLY A 117 7.21 2.24 -16.79
N GLY A 118 6.14 2.00 -17.54
CA GLY A 118 5.49 3.01 -18.38
C GLY A 118 4.93 2.43 -19.67
N PRO A 119 4.07 3.19 -20.37
CA PRO A 119 3.46 2.74 -21.62
C PRO A 119 4.56 2.58 -22.69
N GLY A 120 4.75 1.35 -23.15
CA GLY A 120 5.71 1.03 -24.21
C GLY A 120 5.90 -0.48 -24.33
N LEU A 121 5.97 -0.98 -25.56
CA LEU A 121 6.34 -2.37 -25.83
C LEU A 121 7.86 -2.45 -25.95
N GLY A 122 8.49 -3.35 -25.19
CA GLY A 122 9.92 -3.61 -25.32
C GLY A 122 10.55 -4.28 -24.10
N SER A 123 11.72 -4.86 -24.30
CA SER A 123 12.49 -5.59 -23.28
C SER A 123 13.53 -4.72 -22.56
N SER A 124 13.42 -3.39 -22.67
CA SER A 124 14.36 -2.50 -22.01
C SER A 124 14.20 -2.60 -20.49
N ALA A 125 15.29 -2.46 -19.74
CA ALA A 125 15.29 -2.49 -18.27
C ALA A 125 14.44 -1.38 -17.61
N LYS A 126 13.88 -0.44 -18.39
CA LYS A 126 12.98 0.62 -17.91
C LYS A 126 11.50 0.21 -17.96
N LEU A 127 11.16 -0.88 -18.66
CA LEU A 127 9.79 -1.32 -18.85
C LEU A 127 9.47 -2.47 -17.90
N LEU A 128 8.20 -2.53 -17.49
CA LEU A 128 7.64 -3.62 -16.70
C LEU A 128 6.67 -4.40 -17.58
N GLU A 129 6.51 -5.68 -17.28
CA GLU A 129 5.50 -6.53 -17.90
C GLU A 129 4.72 -7.24 -16.79
N HIS A 130 3.43 -6.94 -16.75
CA HIS A 130 2.43 -7.37 -15.80
C HIS A 130 2.86 -7.30 -14.33
N PRO A 131 3.33 -6.14 -13.81
CA PRO A 131 3.71 -6.04 -12.42
C PRO A 131 2.49 -6.34 -11.54
N LYS A 132 2.69 -7.14 -10.48
CA LYS A 132 1.60 -7.62 -9.61
C LYS A 132 1.68 -7.12 -8.18
N ASP A 133 2.89 -6.83 -7.72
CA ASP A 133 3.13 -6.46 -6.35
C ASP A 133 4.34 -5.53 -6.26
N LEU A 134 4.42 -4.84 -5.13
CA LEU A 134 5.56 -4.03 -4.76
C LEU A 134 5.81 -4.20 -3.25
N ALA A 135 7.08 -4.07 -2.87
CA ALA A 135 7.48 -4.13 -1.47
C ALA A 135 8.62 -3.13 -1.27
N PHE A 136 8.82 -2.71 -0.03
CA PHE A 136 9.94 -1.84 0.33
C PHE A 136 10.77 -2.54 1.40
N ASP A 137 12.10 -2.39 1.31
CA ASP A 137 13.00 -2.80 2.38
C ASP A 137 12.97 -1.83 3.58
N ARG A 138 13.81 -2.06 4.59
CA ARG A 138 13.83 -1.22 5.81
C ARG A 138 14.45 0.16 5.55
N GLU A 139 15.26 0.25 4.53
CA GLU A 139 15.98 1.43 4.07
C GLU A 139 15.09 2.30 3.16
N GLY A 140 13.95 1.76 2.70
CA GLY A 140 12.98 2.45 1.86
C GLY A 140 13.25 2.30 0.37
N ASN A 141 14.02 1.30 -0.03
CA ASN A 141 14.20 0.94 -1.43
C ASN A 141 13.00 0.09 -1.89
N LEU A 142 12.48 0.44 -3.07
CA LEU A 142 11.49 -0.34 -3.82
C LEU A 142 12.14 -1.57 -4.46
#